data_AF-A0A8S3W8J1-F1
#
_entry.id   AF-A0A8S3W8J1-F1
#
_cell.length_a   1.000
_cell.length_b   1.000
_cell.length_c   1.000
_cell.angle_alpha   90.00
_cell.angle_beta   90.00
_cell.angle_gamma   90.00
#
_symmetry.space_group_name_H-M   'P 1'
#
loop_
_entity.id
_entity.type
_entity.pdbx_description
1 polymer ?
#
loop_
_entity_poly.entity_id
_entity_poly.type
_entity_poly.pdbx_seq_one_letter_code
_entity_poly.pdbx_strand_id
1 'polypeptide(L)'
;MAYLRRFRFLRSVSFKGNPCCDDPMAYQFMKSALVRVTYLDYKIITDEEREGGRALFRGLLRKLDEADEKAENERISKEDYEAKVEFYALSFVEYLSGPELLESMFEKDPDGSLLLQLGGELLNFYDQYKEQYVDTMAGLVEFAQQAYNERQYEIKLFKDLVDNALADSVNKSKEVVKKFEDKKARLVEQMNEIIVKFAAKQATLEQLEPSIVDLGETFNDTLFELWKNLMTIEMQLFEQCEESRTQFAVNLTEMVSKLLDESRGAFGAWRESELVWSTRQADTLANMLGNRLLLGDAPPDLVEIMMDRDTMMNVVAQSSDNHIRFIDAREDLLISRANNWRDQLISGTNDNEIKRNRDRILEINYFMDNQREAWMDMQMSLTEAVDPEAAALFSEDYS
;
A
#
# COMPACT_ATOMS: atom_id res chain seq x y z
N MET A 1 -29.60 -27.83 9.93
CA MET A 1 -28.70 -27.98 11.10
C MET A 1 -27.24 -27.76 10.75
N ALA A 2 -26.63 -28.57 9.87
CA ALA A 2 -25.22 -28.38 9.45
C ALA A 2 -24.90 -26.94 9.00
N TYR A 3 -25.80 -26.31 8.24
CA TYR A 3 -25.63 -24.92 7.79
C TYR A 3 -25.46 -23.90 8.94
N LEU A 4 -26.20 -24.06 10.04
CA LEU A 4 -26.19 -23.10 11.15
C LEU A 4 -24.94 -23.21 12.02
N ARG A 5 -24.27 -24.36 12.00
CA ARG A 5 -23.02 -24.59 12.75
C ARG A 5 -21.84 -23.77 12.21
N ARG A 6 -21.94 -23.31 10.95
CA ARG A 6 -20.98 -22.39 10.31
C ARG A 6 -20.87 -21.02 10.99
N PHE A 7 -21.90 -20.57 11.72
CA PHE A 7 -21.91 -19.25 12.34
C PHE A 7 -21.20 -19.25 13.71
N ARG A 8 -19.93 -18.83 13.73
CA ARG A 8 -19.07 -18.77 14.95
C ARG A 8 -19.62 -17.93 16.11
N PHE A 9 -20.40 -16.90 15.79
CA PHE A 9 -20.98 -15.98 16.77
C PHE A 9 -22.47 -16.23 17.02
N LEU A 10 -23.05 -17.29 16.47
CA LEU A 10 -24.46 -17.62 16.72
C LEU A 10 -24.60 -18.13 18.15
N ARG A 11 -25.08 -17.25 19.04
CA ARG A 11 -25.34 -17.54 20.46
C ARG A 11 -26.82 -17.74 20.77
N SER A 12 -27.71 -17.24 19.91
CA SER A 12 -29.15 -17.32 20.09
C SER A 12 -29.84 -17.62 18.76
N VAL A 13 -30.79 -18.53 18.75
CA VAL A 13 -31.62 -18.85 17.58
C VAL A 13 -33.03 -19.23 18.03
N SER A 14 -34.04 -18.92 17.22
CA SER A 14 -35.41 -19.39 17.44
C SER A 14 -35.93 -20.12 16.21
N PHE A 15 -36.50 -21.29 16.42
CA PHE A 15 -37.22 -22.09 15.43
C PHE A 15 -38.70 -22.21 15.76
N LYS A 16 -39.20 -21.57 16.82
CA LYS A 16 -40.62 -21.59 17.21
C LYS A 16 -41.55 -21.38 16.01
N GLY A 17 -42.50 -22.28 15.85
CA GLY A 17 -43.43 -22.30 14.72
C GLY A 17 -42.96 -23.10 13.51
N ASN A 18 -41.78 -23.73 13.56
CA ASN A 18 -41.33 -24.69 12.56
C ASN A 18 -41.61 -26.13 13.02
N PRO A 19 -41.92 -27.06 12.09
CA PRO A 19 -42.22 -28.46 12.41
C PRO A 19 -41.12 -29.20 13.19
N CYS A 20 -39.86 -28.75 13.11
CA CYS A 20 -38.75 -29.33 13.87
C CYS A 20 -38.84 -29.08 15.39
N CYS A 21 -39.69 -28.15 15.83
CA CYS A 21 -39.98 -27.90 17.24
C CYS A 21 -41.08 -28.80 17.81
N ASP A 22 -41.86 -29.43 16.94
CA ASP A 22 -43.01 -30.25 17.35
C ASP A 22 -42.60 -31.69 17.69
N ASP A 23 -41.48 -32.16 17.12
CA ASP A 23 -40.89 -33.46 17.44
C ASP A 23 -39.88 -33.35 18.62
N PRO A 24 -40.13 -34.00 19.77
CA PRO A 24 -39.23 -33.95 20.93
C PRO A 24 -37.82 -34.45 20.61
N MET A 25 -37.68 -35.42 19.71
CA MET A 25 -36.40 -36.00 19.34
C MET A 25 -35.57 -35.02 18.49
N ALA A 26 -36.19 -34.39 17.50
CA ALA A 26 -35.60 -33.31 16.72
C ALA A 26 -35.23 -32.12 17.62
N TYR A 27 -36.10 -31.73 18.55
CA TYR A 27 -35.83 -30.63 19.48
C TYR A 27 -34.62 -30.91 20.38
N GLN A 28 -34.54 -32.14 20.91
CA GLN A 28 -33.40 -32.58 21.71
C GLN A 28 -32.11 -32.67 20.88
N PHE A 29 -32.21 -33.12 19.62
CA PHE A 29 -31.08 -33.08 18.70
C PHE A 29 -30.59 -31.65 18.47
N MET A 30 -31.49 -30.68 18.29
CA MET A 30 -31.11 -29.28 18.09
C MET A 30 -30.30 -28.69 19.25
N LYS A 31 -30.69 -28.99 20.50
CA LYS A 31 -29.96 -28.56 21.70
C LYS A 31 -28.52 -29.09 21.75
N SER A 32 -28.31 -30.33 21.31
CA SER A 32 -26.99 -30.97 21.28
C SER A 32 -26.17 -30.64 20.03
N ALA A 33 -26.82 -30.46 18.88
CA ALA A 33 -26.17 -30.23 17.60
C ALA A 33 -25.76 -28.77 17.38
N LEU A 34 -26.32 -27.80 18.09
CA LEU A 34 -25.91 -26.39 17.99
C LEU A 34 -24.97 -26.03 19.15
N VAL A 35 -23.76 -26.58 19.12
CA VAL A 35 -22.78 -26.48 20.23
C VAL A 35 -22.42 -25.04 20.63
N ARG A 36 -22.53 -24.08 19.70
CA ARG A 36 -22.22 -22.66 19.93
C ARG A 36 -23.41 -21.82 20.41
N VAL A 37 -24.63 -22.38 20.37
CA VAL A 37 -25.88 -21.70 20.78
C VAL A 37 -26.10 -21.86 22.27
N THR A 38 -26.31 -20.75 22.95
CA THR A 38 -26.65 -20.65 24.37
C THR A 38 -28.16 -20.59 24.58
N TYR A 39 -28.88 -19.89 23.69
CA TYR A 39 -30.33 -19.69 23.77
C TYR A 39 -31.05 -20.29 22.56
N LEU A 40 -31.97 -21.22 22.81
CA LEU A 40 -32.85 -21.82 21.82
C LEU A 40 -34.30 -21.48 22.17
N ASP A 41 -35.00 -20.80 21.26
CA ASP A 41 -36.39 -20.36 21.48
C ASP A 41 -36.60 -19.59 22.78
N TYR A 42 -35.70 -18.64 23.04
CA TYR A 42 -35.70 -17.79 24.24
C TYR A 42 -35.48 -18.55 25.56
N LYS A 43 -35.09 -19.83 25.49
CA LYS A 43 -34.71 -20.64 26.66
C LYS A 43 -33.23 -20.95 26.63
N ILE A 44 -32.59 -20.93 27.80
CA ILE A 44 -31.21 -21.38 27.93
C ILE A 44 -31.16 -22.91 27.72
N ILE A 45 -30.19 -23.38 26.94
CA ILE A 45 -29.91 -24.81 26.86
C ILE A 45 -29.05 -25.16 28.07
N THR A 46 -29.56 -26.03 28.95
CA THR A 46 -28.79 -26.51 30.11
C THR A 46 -27.75 -27.55 29.70
N ASP A 47 -26.70 -27.70 30.51
CA ASP A 47 -25.67 -28.71 30.25
C ASP A 47 -26.19 -30.14 30.36
N GLU A 48 -27.16 -30.39 31.24
CA GLU A 48 -27.85 -31.68 31.37
C GLU A 48 -28.62 -32.05 30.09
N GLU A 49 -29.39 -31.10 29.55
CA GLU A 49 -30.11 -31.31 28.29
C GLU A 49 -29.14 -31.54 27.13
N ARG A 50 -28.01 -30.83 27.12
CA ARG A 50 -27.00 -30.98 26.08
C ARG A 50 -26.30 -32.33 26.18
N GLU A 51 -25.96 -32.79 27.38
CA GLU A 51 -25.33 -34.09 27.62
C GLU A 51 -26.28 -35.25 27.30
N GLY A 52 -27.55 -35.12 27.68
CA GLY A 52 -28.58 -36.10 27.33
C GLY A 52 -28.74 -36.25 25.81
N GLY A 53 -28.73 -35.14 25.07
CA GLY A 53 -28.73 -35.19 23.61
C GLY A 53 -27.44 -35.76 23.01
N ARG A 54 -26.27 -35.43 23.59
CA ARG A 54 -24.98 -36.00 23.16
C ARG A 54 -24.94 -37.52 23.29
N ALA A 55 -25.45 -38.06 24.40
CA ALA A 55 -25.54 -39.50 24.61
C ALA A 55 -26.47 -40.18 23.60
N LEU A 56 -27.64 -39.58 23.34
CA LEU A 56 -28.65 -40.12 22.42
C LEU A 56 -28.22 -40.09 20.94
N PHE A 57 -27.50 -39.05 20.51
CA PHE A 57 -27.19 -38.81 19.09
C PHE A 57 -25.70 -38.92 18.75
N ARG A 58 -24.91 -39.59 19.60
CA ARG A 58 -23.44 -39.67 19.53
C ARG A 58 -22.88 -39.88 18.11
N GLY A 59 -23.44 -40.84 17.36
CA GLY A 59 -22.97 -41.16 16.01
C GLY A 59 -23.22 -40.05 14.97
N LEU A 60 -24.35 -39.34 15.07
CA LEU A 60 -24.69 -38.23 14.17
C LEU A 60 -23.90 -36.98 14.52
N LEU A 61 -23.75 -36.70 15.82
CA LEU A 61 -22.98 -35.55 16.30
C LEU A 61 -21.50 -35.68 15.93
N ARG A 62 -20.89 -36.87 16.09
CA ARG A 62 -19.50 -37.11 15.67
C ARG A 62 -19.26 -36.74 14.20
N LYS A 63 -20.16 -37.14 13.29
CA LYS A 63 -20.04 -36.79 11.87
C LYS A 63 -20.16 -35.29 11.61
N LEU A 64 -21.00 -34.59 12.37
CA LEU A 64 -21.13 -33.14 12.28
C LEU A 64 -19.90 -32.43 12.85
N ASP A 65 -19.35 -32.93 13.95
CA ASP A 65 -18.14 -32.38 14.57
C ASP A 65 -16.92 -32.58 13.66
N GLU A 66 -16.75 -33.76 13.06
CA GLU A 66 -15.69 -34.03 12.06
C GLU A 66 -15.80 -33.14 10.82
N ALA A 67 -17.04 -32.92 10.32
CA ALA A 67 -17.27 -32.04 9.19
C ALA A 67 -17.01 -30.56 9.53
N ASP A 68 -17.38 -30.12 10.73
CA ASP A 68 -17.09 -28.77 11.22
C ASP A 68 -15.59 -28.55 11.41
N GLU A 69 -14.88 -29.52 11.99
CA GLU A 69 -13.43 -29.46 12.20
C GLU A 69 -12.69 -29.40 10.85
N LYS A 70 -13.07 -30.25 9.90
CA LYS A 70 -12.52 -30.21 8.54
C LYS A 70 -12.76 -28.85 7.88
N ALA A 71 -14.00 -28.34 7.91
CA ALA A 71 -14.34 -27.06 7.31
C ALA A 71 -13.64 -25.87 8.00
N GLU A 72 -13.45 -25.93 9.32
CA GLU A 72 -12.74 -24.91 10.08
C GLU A 72 -11.23 -24.94 9.76
N ASN A 73 -10.62 -26.12 9.68
CA ASN A 73 -9.22 -26.27 9.29
C ASN A 73 -8.97 -25.80 7.85
N GLU A 74 -9.85 -26.15 6.91
CA GLU A 74 -9.79 -25.65 5.52
C GLU A 74 -9.92 -24.12 5.48
N ARG A 75 -10.81 -23.54 6.29
CA ARG A 75 -10.97 -22.08 6.39
C ARG A 75 -9.74 -21.39 6.97
N ILE A 76 -9.20 -21.88 8.08
CA ILE A 76 -7.99 -21.35 8.72
C ILE A 76 -6.82 -21.44 7.75
N SER A 77 -6.63 -22.60 7.11
CA SER A 77 -5.57 -22.79 6.11
C SER A 77 -5.73 -21.82 4.94
N LYS A 78 -6.96 -21.53 4.51
CA LYS A 78 -7.23 -20.55 3.46
C LYS A 78 -6.95 -19.11 3.91
N GLU A 79 -7.36 -18.74 5.12
CA GLU A 79 -7.10 -17.40 5.68
C GLU A 79 -5.59 -17.16 5.86
N ASP A 80 -4.84 -18.16 6.36
CA ASP A 80 -3.39 -18.10 6.46
C ASP A 80 -2.71 -18.01 5.08
N TYR A 81 -3.24 -18.71 4.08
CA TYR A 81 -2.76 -18.63 2.71
C TYR A 81 -3.01 -17.25 2.09
N GLU A 82 -4.22 -16.71 2.23
CA GLU A 82 -4.58 -15.37 1.74
C GLU A 82 -3.70 -14.29 2.38
N ALA A 83 -3.44 -14.36 3.69
CA ALA A 83 -2.55 -13.44 4.38
C ALA A 83 -1.10 -13.53 3.86
N LYS A 84 -0.60 -14.74 3.57
CA LYS A 84 0.71 -14.93 2.92
C LYS A 84 0.74 -14.35 1.51
N VAL A 85 -0.33 -14.54 0.73
CA VAL A 85 -0.45 -14.00 -0.63
C VAL A 85 -0.43 -12.47 -0.62
N GLU A 86 -1.14 -11.82 0.30
CA GLU A 86 -1.07 -10.36 0.47
C GLU A 86 0.36 -9.88 0.76
N PHE A 87 1.08 -10.60 1.63
CA PHE A 87 2.48 -10.31 1.92
C PHE A 87 3.38 -10.52 0.69
N TYR A 88 3.24 -11.63 -0.02
CA TYR A 88 3.98 -11.91 -1.25
C TYR A 88 3.70 -10.90 -2.36
N ALA A 89 2.48 -10.36 -2.41
CA ALA A 89 2.10 -9.34 -3.38
C ALA A 89 2.86 -8.01 -3.17
N LEU A 90 3.31 -7.71 -1.95
CA LEU A 90 4.20 -6.57 -1.65
C LEU A 90 5.62 -6.79 -2.20
N SER A 91 6.03 -8.04 -2.35
CA SER A 91 7.26 -8.47 -3.01
C SER A 91 7.08 -8.79 -4.49
N PHE A 92 5.88 -8.61 -5.06
CA PHE A 92 5.50 -8.91 -6.46
C PHE A 92 5.52 -10.40 -6.86
N VAL A 93 5.61 -11.30 -5.88
CA VAL A 93 5.76 -12.75 -6.07
C VAL A 93 4.53 -13.53 -5.63
N GLU A 94 3.35 -12.91 -5.69
CA GLU A 94 2.10 -13.61 -5.38
C GLU A 94 1.94 -14.87 -6.23
N TYR A 95 1.45 -15.94 -5.58
CA TYR A 95 1.21 -17.27 -6.14
C TYR A 95 2.45 -18.01 -6.69
N LEU A 96 3.67 -17.52 -6.42
CA LEU A 96 4.90 -18.20 -6.84
C LEU A 96 5.45 -19.21 -5.82
N SER A 97 5.01 -19.15 -4.55
CA SER A 97 5.57 -19.97 -3.47
C SER A 97 5.14 -21.44 -3.47
N GLY A 98 4.33 -21.86 -4.44
CA GLY A 98 3.72 -23.18 -4.46
C GLY A 98 3.30 -23.59 -5.88
N PRO A 99 2.76 -24.81 -6.02
CA PRO A 99 2.45 -25.37 -7.33
C PRO A 99 1.23 -24.75 -8.00
N GLU A 100 0.46 -23.90 -7.32
CA GLU A 100 -0.87 -23.48 -7.75
C GLU A 100 -0.83 -22.71 -9.08
N LEU A 101 0.22 -21.93 -9.30
CA LEU A 101 0.38 -21.21 -10.57
C LEU A 101 0.70 -22.17 -11.73
N LEU A 102 1.52 -23.19 -11.48
CA LEU A 102 1.78 -24.25 -12.46
C LEU A 102 0.52 -25.06 -12.74
N GLU A 103 -0.25 -25.41 -11.71
CA GLU A 103 -1.53 -26.12 -11.85
C GLU A 103 -2.51 -25.28 -12.68
N SER A 104 -2.63 -23.97 -12.42
CA SER A 104 -3.44 -23.06 -13.22
C SER A 104 -3.00 -22.97 -14.68
N MET A 105 -1.71 -23.12 -14.96
CA MET A 105 -1.18 -23.16 -16.31
C MET A 105 -1.73 -24.38 -17.07
N PHE A 106 -1.67 -25.57 -16.46
CA PHE A 106 -2.20 -26.80 -17.06
C PHE A 106 -3.73 -26.79 -17.15
N GLU A 107 -4.44 -26.23 -16.17
CA GLU A 107 -5.90 -26.06 -16.26
C GLU A 107 -6.33 -25.18 -17.45
N LYS A 108 -5.49 -24.21 -17.84
CA LYS A 108 -5.70 -23.34 -19.00
C LYS A 108 -5.23 -23.95 -20.31
N ASP A 109 -4.65 -25.15 -20.27
CA ASP A 109 -4.26 -25.94 -21.43
C ASP A 109 -5.02 -27.28 -21.44
N PRO A 110 -6.28 -27.28 -21.93
CA PRO A 110 -7.12 -28.48 -21.95
C PRO A 110 -6.47 -29.63 -22.71
N ASP A 111 -5.74 -29.32 -23.79
CA ASP A 111 -5.13 -30.33 -24.65
C ASP A 111 -3.92 -31.00 -23.98
N GLY A 112 -3.01 -30.23 -23.37
CA GLY A 112 -1.90 -30.81 -22.59
C GLY A 112 -2.37 -31.52 -21.31
N SER A 113 -3.43 -31.01 -20.66
CA SER A 113 -4.09 -31.70 -19.55
C SER A 113 -4.70 -33.04 -19.96
N LEU A 114 -5.26 -33.11 -21.17
CA LEU A 114 -5.78 -34.36 -21.73
C LEU A 114 -4.64 -35.35 -21.96
N LEU A 115 -3.51 -34.90 -22.53
CA LEU A 115 -2.32 -35.75 -22.74
C LEU A 115 -1.76 -36.35 -21.44
N LEU A 116 -1.84 -35.63 -20.31
CA LEU A 116 -1.41 -36.13 -19.00
C LEU A 116 -2.25 -37.33 -18.50
N GLN A 117 -3.51 -37.48 -18.96
CA GLN A 117 -4.38 -38.58 -18.54
C GLN A 117 -3.90 -39.96 -19.02
N LEU A 118 -2.96 -40.02 -19.97
CA LEU A 118 -2.35 -41.28 -20.41
C LEU A 118 -1.57 -41.96 -19.28
N GLY A 119 -1.13 -41.20 -18.29
CA GLY A 119 -0.49 -41.75 -17.10
C GLY A 119 0.84 -42.45 -17.39
N GLY A 120 1.28 -43.28 -16.46
CA GLY A 120 2.55 -44.00 -16.58
C GLY A 120 3.74 -43.08 -16.37
N GLU A 121 4.79 -43.24 -17.19
CA GLU A 121 6.04 -42.48 -17.06
C GLU A 121 5.86 -40.96 -17.22
N LEU A 122 4.82 -40.52 -17.94
CA LEU A 122 4.44 -39.11 -18.07
C LEU A 122 4.19 -38.43 -16.73
N LEU A 123 3.54 -39.12 -15.78
CA LEU A 123 3.25 -38.54 -14.47
C LEU A 123 4.55 -38.33 -13.66
N ASN A 124 5.50 -39.26 -13.77
CA ASN A 124 6.80 -39.11 -13.11
C ASN A 124 7.58 -37.91 -13.65
N PHE A 125 7.53 -37.67 -14.97
CA PHE A 125 8.16 -36.50 -15.56
C PHE A 125 7.44 -35.19 -15.20
N TYR A 126 6.12 -35.24 -15.08
CA TYR A 126 5.31 -34.09 -14.65
C TYR A 126 5.61 -33.73 -13.19
N ASP A 127 5.69 -34.73 -12.31
CA ASP A 127 6.05 -34.53 -10.90
C ASP A 127 7.46 -33.93 -10.76
N GLN A 128 8.44 -34.41 -11.55
CA GLN A 128 9.78 -33.81 -11.60
C GLN A 128 9.77 -32.35 -12.08
N TYR A 129 8.97 -32.04 -13.11
CA TYR A 129 8.82 -30.68 -13.61
C TYR A 129 8.20 -29.77 -12.53
N LYS A 130 7.19 -30.27 -11.83
CA LYS A 130 6.53 -29.59 -10.72
C LYS A 130 7.49 -29.32 -9.56
N GLU A 131 8.28 -30.30 -9.14
CA GLU A 131 9.31 -30.13 -8.10
C GLU A 131 10.34 -29.07 -8.51
N GLN A 132 10.87 -29.15 -9.74
CA GLN A 132 11.85 -28.19 -10.25
C GLN A 132 11.28 -26.76 -10.31
N TYR A 133 10.02 -26.61 -10.71
CA TYR A 133 9.32 -25.33 -10.68
C TYR A 133 9.22 -24.76 -9.26
N VAL A 134 8.74 -25.57 -8.31
CA VAL A 134 8.56 -25.16 -6.91
C VAL A 134 9.89 -24.73 -6.30
N ASP A 135 10.95 -25.50 -6.52
CA ASP A 135 12.29 -25.16 -6.00
C ASP A 135 12.82 -23.85 -6.60
N THR A 136 12.67 -23.68 -7.92
CA THR A 136 13.12 -22.46 -8.63
C THR A 136 12.37 -21.22 -8.12
N MET A 137 11.05 -21.29 -8.00
CA MET A 137 10.24 -20.15 -7.56
C MET A 137 10.35 -19.88 -6.06
N ALA A 138 10.59 -20.91 -5.23
CA ALA A 138 10.88 -20.73 -3.81
C ALA A 138 12.13 -19.85 -3.62
N GLY A 139 13.19 -20.08 -4.40
CA GLY A 139 14.39 -19.24 -4.39
C GLY A 139 14.10 -17.78 -4.77
N LEU A 140 13.30 -17.56 -5.83
CA LEU A 140 12.88 -16.21 -6.21
C LEU A 140 12.05 -15.53 -5.11
N VAL A 141 11.13 -16.26 -4.48
CA VAL A 141 10.28 -15.74 -3.40
C VAL A 141 11.13 -15.30 -2.21
N GLU A 142 12.09 -16.12 -1.77
CA GLU A 142 13.00 -15.78 -0.68
C GLU A 142 13.81 -14.52 -1.01
N PHE A 143 14.39 -14.46 -2.20
CA PHE A 143 15.11 -13.28 -2.67
C PHE A 143 14.21 -12.03 -2.70
N ALA A 144 13.01 -12.13 -3.26
CA ALA A 144 12.08 -11.02 -3.37
C ALA A 144 11.57 -10.50 -2.01
N GLN A 145 11.48 -11.37 -1.01
CA GLN A 145 11.19 -10.98 0.37
C GLN A 145 12.34 -10.20 1.00
N GLN A 146 13.58 -10.67 0.83
CA GLN A 146 14.74 -9.93 1.29
C GLN A 146 14.83 -8.55 0.60
N ALA A 147 14.68 -8.52 -0.73
CA ALA A 147 14.67 -7.29 -1.51
C ALA A 147 13.53 -6.34 -1.09
N TYR A 148 12.38 -6.85 -0.63
CA TYR A 148 11.34 -6.02 -0.04
C TYR A 148 11.79 -5.36 1.27
N ASN A 149 12.39 -6.12 2.19
CA ASN A 149 12.88 -5.59 3.46
C ASN A 149 13.96 -4.51 3.25
N GLU A 150 14.90 -4.74 2.33
CA GLU A 150 15.93 -3.75 1.97
C GLU A 150 15.31 -2.47 1.42
N ARG A 151 14.31 -2.57 0.54
CA ARG A 151 13.56 -1.40 0.04
C ARG A 151 12.81 -0.66 1.15
N GLN A 152 12.17 -1.37 2.08
CA GLN A 152 11.50 -0.73 3.22
C GLN A 152 12.49 0.01 4.12
N TYR A 153 13.67 -0.57 4.33
CA TYR A 153 14.73 0.07 5.09
C TYR A 153 15.21 1.36 4.41
N GLU A 154 15.45 1.33 3.10
CA GLU A 154 15.84 2.50 2.32
C GLU A 154 14.77 3.61 2.35
N ILE A 155 13.50 3.24 2.20
CA ILE A 155 12.36 4.18 2.31
C ILE A 155 12.33 4.82 3.69
N LYS A 156 12.55 4.04 4.75
CA LYS A 156 12.60 4.56 6.11
C LYS A 156 13.76 5.52 6.30
N LEU A 157 14.96 5.16 5.85
CA LEU A 157 16.14 6.01 5.95
C LEU A 157 15.92 7.35 5.26
N PHE A 158 15.38 7.34 4.04
CA PHE A 158 15.04 8.56 3.31
C PHE A 158 14.03 9.43 4.07
N LYS A 159 12.95 8.84 4.59
CA LYS A 159 11.96 9.57 5.40
C LYS A 159 12.58 10.19 6.64
N ASP A 160 13.36 9.42 7.39
CA ASP A 160 14.03 9.91 8.60
C ASP A 160 14.99 11.06 8.28
N LEU A 161 15.71 11.02 7.14
CA LEU A 161 16.57 12.12 6.69
C LEU A 161 15.76 13.39 6.38
N VAL A 162 14.66 13.27 5.64
CA VAL A 162 13.79 14.41 5.30
C VAL A 162 13.13 15.00 6.54
N ASP A 163 12.61 14.16 7.44
CA ASP A 163 11.96 14.61 8.68
C ASP A 163 12.95 15.35 9.60
N ASN A 164 14.18 14.88 9.69
CA ASN A 164 15.24 15.56 10.44
C ASN A 164 15.61 16.92 9.82
N ALA A 165 15.73 17.00 8.49
CA ALA A 165 16.01 18.26 7.79
C ALA A 165 14.87 19.27 7.97
N LEU A 166 13.61 18.81 7.91
CA LEU A 166 12.44 19.63 8.19
C LEU A 166 12.44 20.14 9.63
N ALA A 167 12.71 19.28 10.61
CA ALA A 167 12.76 19.67 12.01
C ALA A 167 13.85 20.73 12.29
N ASP A 168 15.02 20.58 11.69
CA ASP A 168 16.11 21.55 11.79
C ASP A 168 15.74 22.90 11.15
N SER A 169 15.15 22.88 9.95
CA SER A 169 14.66 24.09 9.27
C SER A 169 13.58 24.83 10.07
N VAL A 170 12.65 24.10 10.70
CA VAL A 170 11.63 24.68 11.58
C VAL A 170 12.27 25.37 12.78
N ASN A 171 13.28 24.75 13.40
CA ASN A 171 13.99 25.35 14.53
C ASN A 171 14.74 26.63 14.11
N LYS A 172 15.49 26.60 13.00
CA LYS A 172 16.16 27.78 12.44
C LYS A 172 15.17 28.89 12.12
N SER A 173 14.03 28.57 11.51
CA SER A 173 12.97 29.54 11.18
C SER A 173 12.41 30.21 12.43
N LYS A 174 12.15 29.44 13.50
CA LYS A 174 11.68 29.98 14.79
C LYS A 174 12.66 30.96 15.41
N GLU A 175 13.95 30.67 15.34
CA GLU A 175 14.98 31.58 15.87
C GLU A 175 15.03 32.90 15.08
N VAL A 176 14.92 32.84 13.75
CA VAL A 176 14.88 34.03 12.90
C VAL A 176 13.64 34.88 13.20
N VAL A 177 12.46 34.25 13.28
CA VAL A 177 11.20 34.95 13.62
C VAL A 177 11.29 35.57 15.02
N LYS A 178 11.84 34.86 16.00
CA LYS A 178 12.02 35.40 17.36
C LYS A 178 12.90 36.65 17.36
N LYS A 179 14.02 36.62 16.65
CA LYS A 179 14.91 37.80 16.50
C LYS A 179 14.19 38.98 15.85
N PHE A 180 13.34 38.72 14.87
CA PHE A 180 12.50 39.74 14.25
C PHE A 180 11.50 40.33 15.25
N GLU A 181 10.75 39.50 15.99
CA GLU A 181 9.78 39.96 16.99
C GLU A 181 10.44 40.81 18.08
N ASP A 182 11.64 40.43 18.53
CA ASP A 182 12.42 41.21 19.52
C ASP A 182 12.82 42.60 18.96
N LYS A 183 13.20 42.69 17.69
CA LYS A 183 13.51 43.98 17.01
C LYS A 183 12.24 44.79 16.80
N LYS A 184 11.16 44.16 16.31
CA LYS A 184 9.86 44.76 16.06
C LYS A 184 9.27 45.37 17.33
N ALA A 185 9.32 44.67 18.46
CA ALA A 185 8.79 45.17 19.73
C ALA A 185 9.41 46.54 20.10
N ARG A 186 10.73 46.70 19.90
CA ARG A 186 11.43 47.97 20.16
C ARG A 186 11.01 49.08 19.19
N LEU A 187 10.85 48.75 17.91
CA LEU A 187 10.39 49.70 16.89
C LEU A 187 8.93 50.15 17.15
N VAL A 188 8.08 49.23 17.58
CA VAL A 188 6.69 49.51 17.97
C VAL A 188 6.62 50.38 19.23
N GLU A 189 7.48 50.13 20.22
CA GLU A 189 7.59 50.98 21.41
C GLU A 189 7.99 52.42 21.03
N GLN A 190 9.00 52.58 20.17
CA GLN A 190 9.43 53.89 19.65
C GLN A 190 8.32 54.60 18.86
N MET A 191 7.58 53.88 18.02
CA MET A 191 6.44 54.42 17.29
C MET A 191 5.33 54.88 18.26
N ASN A 192 5.02 54.08 19.28
CA ASN A 192 4.03 54.43 20.29
C ASN A 192 4.43 55.68 21.11
N GLU A 193 5.71 55.86 21.43
CA GLU A 193 6.19 57.10 22.07
C GLU A 193 5.95 58.33 21.19
N ILE A 194 6.15 58.21 19.86
CA ILE A 194 5.84 59.28 18.90
C ILE A 194 4.34 59.55 18.87
N ILE A 195 3.51 58.51 18.80
CA ILE A 195 2.05 58.62 18.85
C ILE A 195 1.59 59.35 20.12
N VAL A 196 2.15 59.00 21.28
CA VAL A 196 1.81 59.65 22.56
C VAL A 196 2.25 61.12 22.58
N LYS A 197 3.46 61.45 22.10
CA LYS A 197 3.93 62.85 22.00
C LYS A 197 3.04 63.69 21.10
N PHE A 198 2.60 63.13 19.97
CA PHE A 198 1.68 63.78 19.04
C PHE A 198 0.30 63.98 19.67
N ALA A 199 -0.30 62.93 20.24
CA ALA A 199 -1.61 62.98 20.89
C ALA A 199 -1.65 63.95 22.08
N ALA A 200 -0.55 64.07 22.83
CA ALA A 200 -0.39 65.02 23.93
C ALA A 200 -0.05 66.46 23.47
N LYS A 201 0.00 66.72 22.16
CA LYS A 201 0.36 68.01 21.54
C LYS A 201 1.72 68.56 22.00
N GLN A 202 2.67 67.67 22.30
CA GLN A 202 4.03 68.04 22.73
C GLN A 202 4.97 68.35 21.57
N ALA A 203 4.65 67.88 20.36
CA ALA A 203 5.38 68.14 19.11
C ALA A 203 4.41 68.17 17.92
N THR A 204 4.75 68.92 16.88
CA THR A 204 3.96 68.95 15.63
C THR A 204 4.31 67.76 14.73
N LEU A 205 3.44 67.44 13.78
CA LEU A 205 3.68 66.37 12.81
C LEU A 205 4.97 66.62 12.00
N GLU A 206 5.21 67.87 11.58
CA GLU A 206 6.43 68.27 10.86
C GLU A 206 7.72 68.02 11.65
N GLN A 207 7.67 68.13 12.98
CA GLN A 207 8.82 67.85 13.85
C GLN A 207 9.06 66.35 14.04
N LEU A 208 8.02 65.53 13.91
CA LEU A 208 8.06 64.08 14.12
C LEU A 208 8.25 63.29 12.81
N GLU A 209 7.89 63.88 11.66
CA GLU A 209 7.96 63.26 10.33
C GLU A 209 9.32 62.62 10.03
N PRO A 210 10.49 63.28 10.25
CA PRO A 210 11.78 62.64 9.99
C PRO A 210 12.01 61.36 10.80
N SER A 211 11.55 61.33 12.06
CA SER A 211 11.67 60.16 12.91
C SER A 211 10.70 59.04 12.51
N ILE A 212 9.50 59.38 12.04
CA ILE A 212 8.52 58.40 11.53
C ILE A 212 9.06 57.73 10.26
N VAL A 213 9.66 58.51 9.36
CA VAL A 213 10.27 58.00 8.12
C VAL A 213 11.46 57.08 8.45
N ASP A 214 12.39 57.51 9.30
CA ASP A 214 13.55 56.72 9.73
C ASP A 214 13.16 55.39 10.40
N LEU A 215 12.13 55.41 11.26
CA LEU A 215 11.58 54.19 11.85
C LEU A 215 10.94 53.28 10.80
N GLY A 216 10.22 53.85 9.82
CA GLY A 216 9.62 53.10 8.72
C GLY A 216 10.67 52.42 7.83
N GLU A 217 11.75 53.12 7.50
CA GLU A 217 12.89 52.56 6.77
C GLU A 217 13.55 51.43 7.57
N THR A 218 13.83 51.66 8.86
CA THR A 218 14.42 50.65 9.76
C THR A 218 13.53 49.41 9.89
N PHE A 219 12.21 49.58 9.98
CA PHE A 219 11.26 48.47 10.01
C PHE A 219 11.27 47.69 8.69
N ASN A 220 11.24 48.38 7.55
CA ASN A 220 11.29 47.74 6.24
C ASN A 220 12.58 46.96 6.02
N ASP A 221 13.73 47.49 6.44
CA ASP A 221 15.02 46.78 6.39
C ASP A 221 15.02 45.53 7.27
N THR A 222 14.45 45.64 8.47
CA THR A 222 14.31 44.51 9.40
C THR A 222 13.38 43.43 8.85
N LEU A 223 12.28 43.84 8.20
CA LEU A 223 11.34 42.94 7.54
C LEU A 223 11.97 42.26 6.32
N PHE A 224 12.75 43.00 5.53
CA PHE A 224 13.49 42.44 4.39
C PHE A 224 14.56 41.45 4.84
N GLU A 225 15.28 41.73 5.94
CA GLU A 225 16.23 40.80 6.54
C GLU A 225 15.55 39.50 6.99
N LEU A 226 14.39 39.60 7.64
CA LEU A 226 13.57 38.44 8.02
C LEU A 226 13.17 37.60 6.79
N TRP A 227 12.60 38.23 5.76
CA TRP A 227 12.21 37.55 4.53
C TRP A 227 13.40 36.84 3.89
N LYS A 228 14.53 37.55 3.74
CA LYS A 228 15.76 36.99 3.16
C LYS A 228 16.23 35.77 3.94
N ASN A 229 16.24 35.83 5.27
CA ASN A 229 16.69 34.72 6.10
C ASN A 229 15.76 33.51 6.00
N LEU A 230 14.43 33.71 6.03
CA LEU A 230 13.45 32.62 5.87
C LEU A 230 13.51 31.98 4.48
N MET A 231 13.61 32.78 3.42
CA MET A 231 13.79 32.27 2.06
C MET A 231 15.10 31.51 1.90
N THR A 232 16.18 31.98 2.53
CA THR A 232 17.48 31.27 2.51
C THR A 232 17.38 29.90 3.18
N ILE A 233 16.71 29.82 4.34
CA ILE A 233 16.48 28.54 5.04
C ILE A 233 15.67 27.59 4.16
N GLU A 234 14.59 28.07 3.55
CA GLU A 234 13.73 27.25 2.68
C GLU A 234 14.46 26.77 1.42
N MET A 235 15.27 27.63 0.80
CA MET A 235 16.11 27.28 -0.35
C MET A 235 17.10 26.17 -0.01
N GLN A 236 17.83 26.31 1.11
CA GLN A 236 18.80 25.31 1.57
C GLN A 236 18.12 23.98 1.91
N LEU A 237 16.94 24.03 2.54
CA LEU A 237 16.17 22.82 2.84
C LEU A 237 15.71 22.12 1.56
N PHE A 238 15.22 22.87 0.57
CA PHE A 238 14.81 22.32 -0.72
C PHE A 238 15.99 21.64 -1.44
N GLU A 239 17.15 22.29 -1.50
CA GLU A 239 18.38 21.72 -2.08
C GLU A 239 18.80 20.42 -1.36
N GLN A 240 18.77 20.41 -0.03
CA GLN A 240 19.11 19.21 0.76
C GLN A 240 18.12 18.06 0.53
N CYS A 241 16.82 18.37 0.46
CA CYS A 241 15.79 17.39 0.14
C CYS A 241 15.94 16.85 -1.30
N GLU A 242 16.33 17.71 -2.26
CA GLU A 242 16.59 17.31 -3.65
C GLU A 242 17.77 16.35 -3.76
N GLU A 243 18.88 16.65 -3.07
CA GLU A 243 20.06 15.78 -3.02
C GLU A 243 19.70 14.41 -2.42
N SER A 244 19.02 14.41 -1.28
CA SER A 244 18.57 13.19 -0.59
C SER A 244 17.64 12.35 -1.47
N ARG A 245 16.71 13.00 -2.18
CA ARG A 245 15.78 12.35 -3.11
C ARG A 245 16.49 11.76 -4.32
N THR A 246 17.49 12.46 -4.85
CA THR A 246 18.28 11.98 -5.99
C THR A 246 19.04 10.72 -5.61
N GLN A 247 19.69 10.71 -4.44
CA GLN A 247 20.36 9.52 -3.94
C GLN A 247 19.38 8.36 -3.68
N PHE A 248 18.24 8.64 -3.05
CA PHE A 248 17.17 7.67 -2.84
C PHE A 248 16.67 7.06 -4.16
N ALA A 249 16.46 7.88 -5.19
CA ALA A 249 16.01 7.43 -6.49
C ALA A 249 17.03 6.49 -7.16
N VAL A 250 18.33 6.80 -7.07
CA VAL A 250 19.41 5.94 -7.58
C VAL A 250 19.42 4.60 -6.83
N ASN A 251 19.45 4.63 -5.50
CA ASN A 251 19.48 3.43 -4.67
C ASN A 251 18.27 2.53 -4.93
N LEU A 252 17.07 3.11 -4.94
CA LEU A 252 15.83 2.37 -5.18
C LEU A 252 15.81 1.76 -6.59
N THR A 253 16.30 2.48 -7.59
CA THR A 253 16.41 1.98 -8.97
C THR A 253 17.37 0.81 -9.06
N GLU A 254 18.51 0.86 -8.38
CA GLU A 254 19.45 -0.25 -8.32
C GLU A 254 18.83 -1.48 -7.62
N MET A 255 18.18 -1.29 -6.47
CA MET A 255 17.52 -2.38 -5.73
C MET A 255 16.43 -3.05 -6.56
N VAL A 256 15.59 -2.27 -7.24
CA VAL A 256 14.56 -2.82 -8.14
C VAL A 256 15.20 -3.52 -9.33
N SER A 257 16.27 -2.97 -9.92
CA SER A 257 16.95 -3.61 -11.05
C SER A 257 17.51 -4.99 -10.68
N LYS A 258 18.13 -5.12 -9.49
CA LYS A 258 18.58 -6.43 -8.97
C LYS A 258 17.43 -7.44 -8.86
N LEU A 259 16.28 -7.01 -8.33
CA LEU A 259 15.09 -7.86 -8.27
C LEU A 259 14.62 -8.30 -9.66
N LEU A 260 14.63 -7.39 -10.64
CA LEU A 260 14.23 -7.72 -12.01
C LEU A 260 15.20 -8.70 -12.68
N ASP A 261 16.49 -8.58 -12.43
CA ASP A 261 17.50 -9.47 -12.99
C ASP A 261 17.41 -10.89 -12.41
N GLU A 262 17.24 -11.03 -11.09
CA GLU A 262 16.99 -12.33 -10.46
C GLU A 262 15.66 -12.94 -10.92
N SER A 263 14.62 -12.11 -11.09
CA SER A 263 13.34 -12.57 -11.64
C SER A 263 13.52 -13.13 -13.05
N ARG A 264 14.19 -12.42 -13.96
CA ARG A 264 14.49 -12.90 -15.31
C ARG A 264 15.26 -14.22 -15.30
N GLY A 265 16.21 -14.37 -14.38
CA GLY A 265 16.94 -15.62 -14.17
C GLY A 265 16.02 -16.77 -13.81
N ALA A 266 15.15 -16.59 -12.80
CA ALA A 266 14.21 -17.62 -12.35
C ALA A 266 13.15 -17.97 -13.41
N PHE A 267 12.58 -16.97 -14.09
CA PHE A 267 11.65 -17.22 -15.20
C PHE A 267 12.34 -17.86 -16.40
N GLY A 268 13.60 -17.52 -16.68
CA GLY A 268 14.43 -18.19 -17.68
C GLY A 268 14.63 -19.67 -17.37
N ALA A 269 14.97 -20.00 -16.13
CA ALA A 269 15.08 -21.38 -15.67
C ALA A 269 13.75 -22.13 -15.77
N TRP A 270 12.62 -21.48 -15.45
CA TRP A 270 11.30 -22.10 -15.61
C TRP A 270 10.95 -22.41 -17.07
N ARG A 271 11.27 -21.51 -18.01
CA ARG A 271 11.12 -21.80 -19.46
C ARG A 271 11.98 -22.98 -19.90
N GLU A 272 13.21 -23.09 -19.40
CA GLU A 272 14.07 -24.23 -19.71
C GLU A 272 13.48 -25.54 -19.17
N SER A 273 12.95 -25.54 -17.94
CA SER A 273 12.24 -26.69 -17.38
C SER A 273 10.99 -27.06 -18.17
N GLU A 274 10.24 -26.06 -18.68
CA GLU A 274 9.08 -26.27 -19.56
C GLU A 274 9.51 -26.95 -20.87
N LEU A 275 10.59 -26.48 -21.51
CA LEU A 275 11.09 -27.07 -22.75
C LEU A 275 11.54 -28.53 -22.54
N VAL A 276 12.20 -28.81 -21.41
CA VAL A 276 12.58 -30.18 -21.03
C VAL A 276 11.34 -31.05 -20.81
N TRP A 277 10.30 -30.52 -20.15
CA TRP A 277 9.02 -31.19 -19.97
C TRP A 277 8.37 -31.51 -21.33
N SER A 278 8.21 -30.52 -22.20
CA SER A 278 7.61 -30.66 -23.54
C SER A 278 8.34 -31.71 -24.39
N THR A 279 9.67 -31.70 -24.37
CA THR A 279 10.50 -32.69 -25.07
C THR A 279 10.27 -34.10 -24.51
N ARG A 280 10.28 -34.27 -23.18
CA ARG A 280 10.01 -35.58 -22.54
C ARG A 280 8.60 -36.06 -22.80
N GLN A 281 7.62 -35.16 -22.82
CA GLN A 281 6.24 -35.45 -23.15
C GLN A 281 6.14 -35.98 -24.59
N ALA A 282 6.73 -35.28 -25.56
CA ALA A 282 6.78 -35.70 -26.97
C ALA A 282 7.42 -37.09 -27.17
N ASP A 283 8.61 -37.31 -26.59
CA ASP A 283 9.34 -38.59 -26.70
C ASP A 283 8.56 -39.75 -26.08
N THR A 284 7.99 -39.53 -24.90
CA THR A 284 7.21 -40.56 -24.19
C THR A 284 5.95 -40.91 -24.98
N LEU A 285 5.22 -39.90 -25.47
CA LEU A 285 4.01 -40.11 -26.28
C LEU A 285 4.34 -40.85 -27.59
N ALA A 286 5.43 -40.48 -28.27
CA ALA A 286 5.89 -41.15 -29.49
C ALA A 286 6.18 -42.65 -29.27
N ASN A 287 6.73 -43.00 -28.11
CA ASN A 287 6.99 -44.39 -27.73
C ASN A 287 5.69 -45.15 -27.35
N MET A 288 4.70 -44.46 -26.79
CA MET A 288 3.40 -45.07 -26.40
C MET A 288 2.45 -45.32 -27.58
N LEU A 289 2.53 -44.49 -28.64
CA LEU A 289 1.74 -44.57 -29.88
C LEU A 289 1.70 -45.98 -30.48
N GLY A 290 2.84 -46.67 -30.52
CA GLY A 290 2.93 -48.02 -31.08
C GLY A 290 2.31 -49.11 -30.22
N ASN A 291 2.43 -49.03 -28.90
CA ASN A 291 2.04 -50.11 -27.99
C ASN A 291 0.60 -50.00 -27.47
N ARG A 292 0.11 -48.79 -27.14
CA ARG A 292 -1.22 -48.63 -26.52
C ARG A 292 -2.38 -48.64 -27.52
N LEU A 293 -2.20 -48.13 -28.74
CA LEU A 293 -3.22 -48.27 -29.79
C LEU A 293 -3.49 -49.73 -30.16
N LEU A 294 -2.44 -50.57 -30.12
CA LEU A 294 -2.57 -52.01 -30.36
C LEU A 294 -3.30 -52.75 -29.23
N LEU A 295 -3.24 -52.23 -28.00
CA LEU A 295 -3.85 -52.83 -26.80
C LEU A 295 -5.27 -52.31 -26.50
N GLY A 296 -5.71 -51.22 -27.14
CA GLY A 296 -7.03 -50.63 -26.90
C GLY A 296 -7.18 -49.90 -25.56
N ASP A 297 -6.06 -49.59 -24.89
CA ASP A 297 -6.00 -48.97 -23.56
C ASP A 297 -5.92 -47.42 -23.60
N ALA A 298 -6.26 -46.81 -24.74
CA ALA A 298 -6.27 -45.35 -24.88
C ALA A 298 -7.65 -44.77 -24.49
N PRO A 299 -7.71 -43.67 -23.72
CA PRO A 299 -8.95 -42.95 -23.46
C PRO A 299 -9.66 -42.56 -24.77
N PRO A 300 -11.00 -42.67 -24.88
CA PRO A 300 -11.74 -42.42 -26.12
C PRO A 300 -11.42 -41.06 -26.75
N ASP A 301 -11.26 -40.04 -25.91
CA ASP A 301 -11.00 -38.65 -26.31
C ASP A 301 -9.57 -38.44 -26.87
N LEU A 302 -8.66 -39.39 -26.61
CA LEU A 302 -7.26 -39.35 -27.06
C LEU A 302 -6.99 -40.25 -28.26
N VAL A 303 -7.92 -41.14 -28.64
CA VAL A 303 -7.73 -42.08 -29.74
C VAL A 303 -7.42 -41.34 -31.04
N GLU A 304 -8.20 -40.31 -31.37
CA GLU A 304 -8.02 -39.55 -32.62
C GLU A 304 -6.67 -38.80 -32.66
N ILE A 305 -6.27 -38.18 -31.56
CA ILE A 305 -4.98 -37.47 -31.43
C ILE A 305 -3.82 -38.46 -31.51
N MET A 306 -3.95 -39.64 -30.91
CA MET A 306 -2.91 -40.66 -30.91
C MET A 306 -2.89 -41.51 -32.19
N MET A 307 -3.89 -41.44 -33.08
CA MET A 307 -3.86 -42.21 -34.34
C MET A 307 -2.86 -41.66 -35.35
N ASP A 308 -2.55 -40.37 -35.28
CA ASP A 308 -1.59 -39.70 -36.14
C ASP A 308 -0.47 -39.05 -35.32
N ARG A 309 0.76 -39.47 -35.58
CA ARG A 309 1.94 -38.95 -34.89
C ARG A 309 2.10 -37.45 -35.13
N ASP A 310 1.81 -36.97 -36.33
CA ASP A 310 1.98 -35.56 -36.67
C ASP A 310 0.96 -34.71 -35.92
N THR A 311 -0.29 -35.15 -35.87
CA THR A 311 -1.35 -34.52 -35.05
C THR A 311 -0.97 -34.48 -33.56
N MET A 312 -0.51 -35.58 -32.98
CA MET A 312 -0.06 -35.61 -31.58
C MET A 312 1.08 -34.62 -31.31
N MET A 313 2.10 -34.62 -32.17
CA MET A 313 3.24 -33.71 -32.02
C MET A 313 2.84 -32.24 -32.14
N ASN A 314 1.88 -31.93 -33.01
CA ASN A 314 1.33 -30.57 -33.11
C ASN A 314 0.61 -30.15 -31.82
N VAL A 315 -0.12 -31.06 -31.16
CA VAL A 315 -0.78 -30.77 -29.88
C VAL A 315 0.24 -30.51 -28.77
N VAL A 316 1.30 -31.32 -28.68
CA VAL A 316 2.39 -31.09 -27.70
C VAL A 316 3.07 -29.74 -27.94
N ALA A 317 3.37 -29.42 -29.20
CA ALA A 317 3.96 -28.12 -29.55
C ALA A 317 3.04 -26.95 -29.17
N GLN A 318 1.74 -27.07 -29.44
CA GLN A 318 0.75 -26.05 -29.09
C GLN A 318 0.61 -25.88 -27.56
N SER A 319 0.60 -26.98 -26.81
CA SER A 319 0.61 -26.98 -25.34
C SER A 319 1.83 -26.23 -24.80
N SER A 320 3.01 -26.53 -25.33
CA SER A 320 4.26 -25.87 -24.96
C SER A 320 4.27 -24.37 -25.28
N ASP A 321 3.80 -23.98 -26.47
CA ASP A 321 3.65 -22.57 -26.84
C ASP A 321 2.68 -21.82 -25.90
N ASN A 322 1.59 -22.48 -25.46
CA ASN A 322 0.66 -21.91 -24.50
C ASN A 322 1.31 -21.72 -23.12
N HIS A 323 2.09 -22.70 -22.66
CA HIS A 323 2.82 -22.62 -21.39
C HIS A 323 3.88 -21.51 -21.41
N ILE A 324 4.69 -21.40 -22.47
CA ILE A 324 5.66 -20.32 -22.60
C ILE A 324 5.00 -18.95 -22.54
N ARG A 325 3.88 -18.74 -23.26
CA ARG A 325 3.11 -17.48 -23.20
C ARG A 325 2.57 -17.19 -21.79
N PHE A 326 2.17 -18.22 -21.06
CA PHE A 326 1.71 -18.08 -19.68
C PHE A 326 2.85 -17.63 -18.76
N ILE A 327 4.03 -18.23 -18.90
CA ILE A 327 5.24 -17.87 -18.17
C ILE A 327 5.64 -16.42 -18.48
N ASP A 328 5.68 -16.03 -19.75
CA ASP A 328 5.99 -14.67 -20.21
C ASP A 328 5.01 -13.64 -19.62
N ALA A 329 3.71 -13.92 -19.68
CA ALA A 329 2.70 -13.03 -19.13
C ALA A 329 2.86 -12.82 -17.61
N ARG A 330 3.28 -13.85 -16.87
CA ARG A 330 3.52 -13.74 -15.43
C ARG A 330 4.80 -12.96 -15.13
N GLU A 331 5.86 -13.15 -15.91
CA GLU A 331 7.10 -12.39 -15.80
C GLU A 331 6.83 -10.90 -16.07
N ASP A 332 6.14 -10.60 -17.17
CA ASP A 332 5.76 -9.23 -17.56
C ASP A 332 4.96 -8.53 -16.46
N LEU A 333 4.04 -9.25 -15.82
CA LEU A 333 3.27 -8.72 -14.69
C LEU A 333 4.18 -8.31 -13.53
N LEU A 334 5.16 -9.14 -13.16
CA LEU A 334 6.12 -8.82 -12.10
C LEU A 334 6.95 -7.60 -12.48
N ILE A 335 7.54 -7.61 -13.68
CA ILE A 335 8.40 -6.54 -14.19
C ILE A 335 7.63 -5.20 -14.22
N SER A 336 6.41 -5.22 -14.76
CA SER A 336 5.57 -4.03 -14.88
C SER A 336 5.19 -3.48 -13.51
N ARG A 337 4.73 -4.34 -12.59
CA ARG A 337 4.36 -3.92 -11.22
C ARG A 337 5.55 -3.31 -10.46
N ALA A 338 6.72 -3.93 -10.55
CA ALA A 338 7.92 -3.45 -9.88
C ALA A 338 8.40 -2.09 -10.41
N ASN A 339 8.43 -1.92 -11.73
CA ASN A 339 8.80 -0.63 -12.35
C ASN A 339 7.77 0.46 -12.03
N ASN A 340 6.48 0.18 -12.20
CA ASN A 340 5.42 1.14 -11.92
C ASN A 340 5.45 1.59 -10.45
N TRP A 341 5.64 0.65 -9.52
CA TRP A 341 5.77 0.98 -8.10
C TRP A 341 6.96 1.90 -7.82
N ARG A 342 8.13 1.60 -8.39
CA ARG A 342 9.34 2.43 -8.27
C ARG A 342 9.07 3.84 -8.78
N ASP A 343 8.55 3.95 -10.00
CA ASP A 343 8.36 5.23 -10.68
C ASP A 343 7.33 6.10 -9.97
N GLN A 344 6.23 5.49 -9.49
CA GLN A 344 5.22 6.18 -8.68
C GLN A 344 5.80 6.68 -7.36
N LEU A 345 6.63 5.88 -6.68
CA LEU A 345 7.23 6.29 -5.41
C LEU A 345 8.23 7.44 -5.60
N ILE A 346 9.10 7.35 -6.61
CA ILE A 346 10.08 8.41 -6.92
C ILE A 346 9.37 9.69 -7.35
N SER A 347 8.39 9.62 -8.27
CA SER A 347 7.63 10.80 -8.68
C SER A 347 6.86 11.41 -7.50
N GLY A 348 6.21 10.58 -6.68
CA GLY A 348 5.45 11.05 -5.53
C GLY A 348 6.29 11.80 -4.51
N THR A 349 7.55 11.40 -4.28
CA THR A 349 8.46 12.14 -3.39
C THR A 349 8.83 13.52 -3.96
N ASN A 350 9.02 13.63 -5.27
CA ASN A 350 9.29 14.91 -5.94
C ASN A 350 8.08 15.85 -5.89
N ASP A 351 6.89 15.34 -6.21
CA ASP A 351 5.67 16.16 -6.26
C ASP A 351 5.30 16.70 -4.87
N ASN A 352 5.46 15.87 -3.84
CA ASN A 352 5.22 16.28 -2.46
C ASN A 352 6.19 17.38 -2.01
N GLU A 353 7.46 17.28 -2.38
CA GLU A 353 8.48 18.27 -2.02
C GLU A 353 8.26 19.61 -2.74
N ILE A 354 7.95 19.59 -4.04
CA ILE A 354 7.60 20.80 -4.80
C ILE A 354 6.38 21.49 -4.18
N LYS A 355 5.35 20.71 -3.81
CA LYS A 355 4.15 21.25 -3.18
C LYS A 355 4.48 21.89 -1.84
N ARG A 356 5.21 21.18 -0.97
CA ARG A 356 5.63 21.68 0.34
C ARG A 356 6.41 22.99 0.22
N ASN A 357 7.39 23.05 -0.68
CA ASN A 357 8.20 24.24 -0.88
C ASN A 357 7.37 25.45 -1.31
N ARG A 358 6.45 25.26 -2.27
CA ARG A 358 5.54 26.32 -2.72
C ARG A 358 4.62 26.80 -1.60
N ASP A 359 4.03 25.87 -0.86
CA ASP A 359 3.15 26.20 0.28
C ASP A 359 3.93 27.01 1.33
N ARG A 360 5.18 26.65 1.60
CA ARG A 360 6.04 27.36 2.55
C ARG A 360 6.45 28.76 2.08
N ILE A 361 6.78 28.92 0.79
CA ILE A 361 7.08 30.24 0.21
C ILE A 361 5.85 31.16 0.29
N LEU A 362 4.66 30.63 0.01
CA LEU A 362 3.40 31.38 0.15
C LEU A 362 3.16 31.81 1.59
N GLU A 363 3.38 30.91 2.56
CA GLU A 363 3.28 31.23 3.99
C GLU A 363 4.23 32.35 4.40
N ILE A 364 5.49 32.31 3.94
CA ILE A 364 6.48 33.36 4.20
C ILE A 364 6.00 34.71 3.66
N ASN A 365 5.54 34.77 2.41
CA ASN A 365 5.07 36.02 1.80
C ASN A 365 3.83 36.56 2.52
N TYR A 366 2.85 35.70 2.82
CA TYR A 366 1.67 36.09 3.58
C TYR A 366 2.03 36.64 4.96
N PHE A 367 3.01 36.03 5.64
CA PHE A 367 3.51 36.57 6.90
C PHE A 367 4.12 37.96 6.71
N MET A 368 4.95 38.18 5.68
CA MET A 368 5.55 39.50 5.41
C MET A 368 4.49 40.58 5.14
N ASP A 369 3.48 40.26 4.33
CA ASP A 369 2.41 41.19 3.98
C ASP A 369 1.64 41.62 5.24
N ASN A 370 1.29 40.67 6.11
CA ASN A 370 0.64 40.98 7.40
C ASN A 370 1.50 41.89 8.30
N GLN A 371 2.83 41.69 8.34
CA GLN A 371 3.70 42.56 9.12
C GLN A 371 3.75 43.98 8.55
N ARG A 372 3.73 44.11 7.22
CA ARG A 372 3.73 45.40 6.53
C ARG A 372 2.42 46.16 6.75
N GLU A 373 1.28 45.48 6.60
CA GLU A 373 -0.04 46.06 6.85
C GLU A 373 -0.17 46.55 8.29
N ALA A 374 0.21 45.72 9.28
CA ALA A 374 0.16 46.11 10.69
C ALA A 374 1.01 47.36 10.99
N TRP A 375 2.15 47.53 10.31
CA TRP A 375 2.98 48.73 10.47
C TRP A 375 2.37 49.95 9.80
N MET A 376 1.79 49.80 8.60
CA MET A 376 1.08 50.88 7.89
C MET A 376 -0.11 51.38 8.70
N ASP A 377 -0.88 50.48 9.33
CA ASP A 377 -2.01 50.85 10.19
C ASP A 377 -1.57 51.73 11.38
N MET A 378 -0.43 51.40 12.01
CA MET A 378 0.14 52.23 13.08
C MET A 378 0.54 53.63 12.56
N GLN A 379 1.13 53.71 11.37
CA GLN A 379 1.47 55.01 10.76
C GLN A 379 0.23 55.82 10.39
N MET A 380 -0.83 55.19 9.88
CA MET A 380 -2.08 55.88 9.54
C MET A 380 -2.81 56.43 10.76
N SER A 381 -2.69 55.78 11.93
CA SER A 381 -3.28 56.31 13.17
C SER A 381 -2.77 57.71 13.55
N LEU A 382 -1.56 58.09 13.09
CA LEU A 382 -0.99 59.42 13.28
C LEU A 382 -1.59 60.47 12.34
N THR A 383 -1.98 60.07 11.12
CA THR A 383 -2.55 60.98 10.11
C THR A 383 -4.06 61.18 10.30
N GLU A 384 -4.79 60.18 10.79
CA GLU A 384 -6.22 60.30 11.12
C GLU A 384 -6.48 61.09 12.41
N ALA A 385 -5.51 61.15 13.33
CA ALA A 385 -5.57 61.98 14.53
C ALA A 385 -5.40 63.49 14.25
N VAL A 386 -5.11 63.88 13.01
CA VAL A 386 -5.15 65.27 12.55
C VAL A 386 -6.62 65.64 12.33
N ASP A 387 -7.23 66.27 13.35
CA ASP A 387 -8.57 66.85 13.24
C ASP A 387 -8.66 67.77 12.00
N PRO A 388 -9.59 67.53 11.05
CA PRO A 388 -9.80 68.41 9.90
C PRO A 388 -10.08 69.87 10.29
N GLU A 389 -10.64 70.11 11.49
CA GLU A 389 -10.85 71.47 12.01
C GLU A 389 -9.55 72.14 12.47
N ALA A 390 -8.56 71.38 12.94
CA ALA A 390 -7.25 71.94 13.33
C ALA A 390 -6.45 72.40 12.11
N ALA A 391 -6.55 71.68 10.98
CA ALA A 391 -5.92 72.09 9.71
C ALA A 391 -6.57 73.37 9.13
N ALA A 392 -7.87 73.57 9.34
CA ALA A 392 -8.57 74.80 8.92
C ALA A 392 -8.17 76.02 9.78
N LEU A 393 -8.03 75.84 11.09
CA LEU A 393 -7.64 76.90 12.03
C LEU A 393 -6.22 77.46 11.79
N PHE A 394 -5.28 76.65 11.29
CA PHE A 394 -3.94 77.14 10.92
C PHE A 394 -3.87 77.79 9.53
N SER A 395 -4.94 77.69 8.71
CA SER A 395 -5.01 78.32 7.39
C SER A 395 -5.55 79.75 7.42
N GLU A 396 -6.21 80.18 8.51
CA GLU A 396 -6.80 81.52 8.64
C GLU A 396 -5.85 82.59 9.24
N ASP A 397 -4.70 82.21 9.81
CA ASP A 397 -3.73 83.16 10.39
C ASP A 397 -2.71 83.73 9.37
N TYR A 398 -2.83 83.38 8.08
CA TYR A 398 -2.09 84.00 6.98
C TYR A 398 -3.05 84.53 5.89
N SER A 399 -3.83 85.56 6.22
CA SER A 399 -4.46 86.43 5.22
C SER A 399 -4.39 87.90 5.60
#